data_AF-A0A9N9AXA9-F1
#
_entry.id   AF-A0A9N9AXA9-F1
#
_cell.length_a   1.000
_cell.length_b   1.000
_cell.length_c   1.000
_cell.angle_alpha   90.00
_cell.angle_beta   90.00
_cell.angle_gamma   90.00
#
_symmetry.space_group_name_H-M   'P 1'
#
loop_
_entity.id
_entity.type
_entity.pdbx_description
1 polymer ?
#
loop_
_entity_poly.entity_id
_entity_poly.type
_entity_poly.pdbx_seq_one_letter_code
_entity_poly.pdbx_strand_id
1 'polypeptide(L)'
;MDSFDKRRTLVKFLCENGHKKVQTLRKVTGFPSTTLYRCVAGLEQTDEIKIIKSPGHPEYLSSTQKKKLENLVKKERSVTSKEAAAALNSTYPSLNIAS
;
A
#
# COMPACT_ATOMS: atom_id res chain seq x y z
N MET A 1 -0.82 7.60 -15.28
CA MET A 1 0.10 6.56 -14.76
C MET A 1 1.44 7.20 -14.49
N ASP A 2 1.70 7.43 -13.21
CA ASP A 2 2.53 8.52 -12.70
C ASP A 2 4.04 8.33 -12.90
N SER A 3 4.72 9.45 -13.15
CA SER A 3 6.18 9.56 -13.30
C SER A 3 6.97 9.03 -12.08
N PHE A 4 6.33 8.91 -10.92
CA PHE A 4 6.97 8.48 -9.68
C PHE A 4 7.22 6.97 -9.61
N ASP A 5 6.21 6.16 -9.95
CA ASP A 5 6.33 4.69 -9.89
C ASP A 5 7.35 4.18 -10.91
N LYS A 6 7.37 4.77 -12.11
CA LYS A 6 8.38 4.46 -13.14
C LYS A 6 9.80 4.71 -12.64
N ARG A 7 10.04 5.84 -11.98
CA ARG A 7 11.35 6.17 -11.40
C ARG A 7 11.74 5.21 -10.28
N ARG A 8 10.78 4.73 -9.50
CA ARG A 8 11.01 3.76 -8.42
C ARG A 8 11.39 2.38 -8.94
N THR A 9 10.68 1.89 -9.95
CA THR A 9 11.03 0.64 -10.64
C THR A 9 12.44 0.72 -11.22
N LEU A 10 12.81 1.89 -11.78
CA LEU A 10 14.16 2.14 -12.28
C LEU A 10 15.21 2.12 -11.16
N VAL A 11 14.94 2.70 -9.98
CA VAL A 11 15.85 2.59 -8.82
C VAL A 11 16.04 1.12 -8.44
N LYS A 12 14.94 0.35 -8.33
CA LYS A 12 15.00 -1.07 -7.98
C LYS A 12 15.87 -1.86 -8.98
N PHE A 13 15.58 -1.69 -10.27
CA PHE A 13 16.36 -2.32 -11.35
C PHE A 13 17.85 -1.95 -11.28
N LEU A 14 18.20 -0.68 -11.09
CA LEU A 14 19.60 -0.25 -10.99
C LEU A 14 20.31 -0.84 -9.76
N CYS A 15 19.62 -0.93 -8.63
CA CYS A 15 20.16 -1.53 -7.41
C CYS A 15 20.39 -3.05 -7.57
N GLU A 16 19.47 -3.77 -8.21
CA GLU A 16 19.62 -5.20 -8.52
C GLU A 16 20.80 -5.46 -9.46
N ASN A 17 21.07 -4.56 -10.41
CA ASN A 17 22.23 -4.61 -11.32
C ASN A 17 23.53 -4.08 -10.68
N GLY A 18 23.58 -3.89 -9.36
CA GLY A 18 24.80 -3.51 -8.63
C GLY A 18 25.12 -2.00 -8.63
N HIS A 19 24.27 -1.16 -9.24
CA HIS A 19 24.45 0.30 -9.25
C HIS A 19 23.84 0.96 -8.00
N LYS A 20 24.39 0.64 -6.82
CA LYS A 20 23.88 1.15 -5.53
C LYS A 20 24.36 2.56 -5.15
N LYS A 21 25.32 3.13 -5.89
CA LYS A 21 25.85 4.47 -5.57
C LYS A 21 24.78 5.56 -5.75
N VAL A 22 24.45 6.25 -4.66
CA VAL A 22 23.39 7.27 -4.62
C VAL A 22 23.62 8.40 -5.63
N GLN A 23 24.86 8.81 -5.87
CA GLN A 23 25.17 9.83 -6.88
C GLN A 23 24.76 9.39 -8.30
N THR A 24 25.01 8.12 -8.64
CA THR A 24 24.63 7.54 -9.94
C THR A 24 23.12 7.45 -10.05
N LEU A 25 22.45 6.94 -9.01
CA LEU A 25 21.00 6.85 -8.95
C LEU A 25 20.34 8.23 -9.08
N ARG A 26 20.90 9.28 -8.44
CA ARG A 26 20.38 10.64 -8.53
C ARG A 26 20.44 11.20 -9.94
N LYS A 27 21.54 10.99 -10.66
CA LYS A 27 21.69 11.45 -12.04
C LYS A 27 20.68 10.80 -12.99
N VAL A 28 20.40 9.52 -12.79
CA VAL A 28 19.54 8.73 -13.69
C VAL A 28 18.05 8.90 -13.35
N THR A 29 17.70 8.91 -12.06
CA THR A 29 16.30 8.89 -11.60
C THR A 29 15.76 10.25 -11.21
N GLY A 30 16.65 11.23 -10.99
CA GLY A 30 16.28 12.58 -10.55
C GLY A 30 15.75 12.64 -9.11
N PHE A 31 15.79 11.54 -8.35
CA PHE A 31 15.35 11.55 -6.95
C PHE A 31 16.33 12.33 -6.05
N PRO A 32 15.81 13.00 -4.99
CA PRO A 32 16.65 13.55 -3.96
C PRO A 32 17.51 12.47 -3.31
N SER A 33 18.75 12.82 -2.93
CA SER A 33 19.69 11.88 -2.32
C SER A 33 19.11 11.22 -1.07
N THR A 34 18.36 11.98 -0.24
CA THR A 34 17.70 11.48 0.97
C THR A 34 16.69 10.37 0.68
N THR A 35 15.88 10.52 -0.36
CA THR A 35 14.95 9.49 -0.83
C THR A 35 15.69 8.25 -1.31
N LEU A 36 16.77 8.43 -2.06
CA LEU A 36 17.57 7.31 -2.57
C LEU A 36 18.25 6.51 -1.46
N TYR A 37 18.80 7.17 -0.43
CA TYR A 37 19.33 6.46 0.74
C TYR A 37 18.28 5.60 1.43
N ARG A 38 17.05 6.11 1.59
CA ARG A 38 15.94 5.33 2.15
C ARG A 38 15.55 4.16 1.25
N CYS A 39 15.51 4.36 -0.06
CA CYS A 39 15.20 3.28 -1.01
C CYS A 39 16.25 2.17 -0.97
N VAL A 40 17.54 2.52 -1.00
CA VAL A 40 18.63 1.54 -0.95
C VAL A 40 18.61 0.77 0.37
N ALA A 41 18.47 1.47 1.49
CA ALA A 41 18.38 0.82 2.80
C ALA A 41 17.15 -0.11 2.91
N GLY A 42 16.00 0.29 2.37
CA GLY A 42 14.79 -0.54 2.33
C GLY A 42 14.94 -1.79 1.45
N LEU A 43 15.59 -1.65 0.29
CA LEU A 43 15.91 -2.78 -0.59
C LEU A 43 16.88 -3.75 0.08
N GLU A 44 17.90 -3.27 0.80
CA GLU A 44 18.84 -4.16 1.49
C GLU A 44 18.21 -4.92 2.67
N GLN A 45 17.21 -4.33 3.34
CA GLN A 45 16.53 -4.97 4.47
C GLN A 45 15.38 -5.88 4.07
N THR A 46 14.61 -5.51 3.04
CA THR A 46 13.32 -6.16 2.74
C THR A 46 13.11 -6.52 1.28
N ASP A 47 14.10 -6.30 0.42
CA ASP A 47 14.04 -6.43 -1.05
C ASP A 47 12.91 -5.62 -1.73
N GLU A 48 12.34 -4.72 -0.95
CA GLU A 48 11.23 -3.86 -1.32
C GLU A 48 11.54 -2.43 -0.90
N ILE A 49 11.38 -1.50 -1.84
CA ILE A 49 11.19 -0.11 -1.47
C ILE A 49 9.77 -0.10 -0.87
N LYS A 50 9.60 0.08 0.44
CA LYS A 50 8.26 0.20 1.05
C LYS A 50 7.82 1.65 1.12
N ILE A 51 6.56 1.93 0.78
CA ILE A 51 5.92 3.19 1.19
C ILE A 51 5.49 2.96 2.63
N ILE A 52 6.19 3.57 3.58
CA ILE A 52 5.72 3.57 4.96
C ILE A 52 4.46 4.45 4.98
N LYS A 53 3.29 3.82 5.10
CA LYS A 53 2.06 4.54 5.36
C LYS A 53 2.20 5.23 6.72
N SER A 54 1.83 6.51 6.80
CA SER A 54 1.83 7.22 8.08
C SER A 54 0.90 6.50 9.06
N PRO A 55 1.37 6.09 10.24
CA PRO A 55 0.51 5.47 11.24
C PRO A 55 -0.59 6.45 11.66
N GLY A 56 -1.81 5.93 11.88
CA GLY A 56 -2.95 6.72 12.37
C GLY A 56 -3.84 7.35 11.29
N HIS A 57 -3.53 7.21 9.99
CA HIS A 57 -4.50 7.58 8.96
C HIS A 57 -5.61 6.53 8.88
N PRO A 58 -6.90 6.89 9.05
CA PRO A 58 -8.00 5.95 8.89
C PRO A 58 -7.97 5.38 7.48
N GLU A 59 -7.96 4.05 7.35
CA GLU A 59 -8.16 3.44 6.04
C GLU A 59 -9.63 3.56 5.67
N TYR A 60 -9.94 4.57 4.85
CA TYR A 60 -11.28 4.71 4.31
C TYR A 60 -11.57 3.56 3.34
N LEU A 61 -12.73 2.93 3.51
CA LEU A 61 -13.25 2.00 2.52
C LEU A 61 -13.32 2.69 1.15
N SER A 62 -12.79 2.04 0.13
CA SER A 62 -12.98 2.46 -1.26
C SER A 62 -14.48 2.55 -1.59
N SER A 63 -14.84 3.33 -2.62
CA SER A 63 -16.23 3.46 -3.08
C SER A 63 -16.88 2.11 -3.38
N THR A 64 -16.12 1.18 -3.96
CA THR A 64 -16.56 -0.20 -4.22
C THR A 64 -16.83 -0.97 -2.94
N GLN A 65 -15.94 -0.85 -1.95
CA GLN A 65 -16.13 -1.48 -0.64
C GLN A 65 -17.34 -0.90 0.10
N LYS A 66 -17.55 0.43 0.04
CA LYS A 66 -18.74 1.08 0.60
C LYS A 66 -20.04 0.57 -0.04
N LYS A 67 -20.11 0.49 -1.36
CA LYS A 67 -21.28 -0.06 -2.07
C LYS A 67 -21.57 -1.51 -1.70
N LYS A 68 -20.51 -2.34 -1.55
CA LYS A 68 -20.67 -3.73 -1.09
C LYS A 68 -21.25 -3.80 0.33
N LEU A 69 -20.76 -2.95 1.23
CA LEU A 69 -21.25 -2.83 2.60
C LEU A 69 -22.73 -2.41 2.62
N GLU A 70 -23.09 -1.34 1.89
CA GLU A 70 -24.47 -0.83 1.81
C GLU A 70 -25.44 -1.88 1.25
N ASN A 71 -25.05 -2.58 0.19
CA ASN A 71 -25.89 -3.63 -0.40
C ASN A 71 -26.10 -4.80 0.57
N LEU A 72 -25.11 -5.10 1.41
CA LEU A 72 -25.21 -6.19 2.39
C LEU A 72 -26.09 -5.77 3.56
N VAL A 73 -25.92 -4.57 4.12
CA VAL A 73 -26.80 -4.03 5.18
C VAL A 73 -28.26 -3.96 4.71
N LYS A 74 -28.51 -3.73 3.41
CA LYS A 74 -29.86 -3.77 2.85
C LYS A 74 -30.42 -5.19 2.66
N LYS A 75 -29.56 -6.20 2.47
CA LYS A 75 -29.97 -7.60 2.23
C LYS A 75 -30.09 -8.40 3.51
N GLU A 76 -29.16 -8.22 4.44
CA GLU A 76 -29.18 -8.89 5.73
C GLU A 76 -29.95 -8.06 6.74
N ARG A 77 -31.00 -8.65 7.30
CA ARG A 77 -31.72 -8.11 8.45
C ARG A 77 -30.97 -8.48 9.74
N SER A 78 -29.68 -8.15 9.79
CA SER A 78 -28.81 -8.43 10.94
C SER A 78 -29.26 -7.59 12.14
N VAL A 79 -29.47 -8.25 13.28
CA VAL A 79 -30.10 -7.65 14.47
C VAL A 79 -29.11 -6.77 15.25
N THR A 80 -27.82 -7.10 15.18
CA THR A 80 -26.75 -6.35 15.87
C THR A 80 -25.53 -6.09 14.99
N SER A 81 -24.79 -5.01 15.30
CA SER A 81 -23.57 -4.60 14.59
C SER A 81 -22.47 -5.67 14.59
N LYS A 82 -22.42 -6.50 15.64
CA LYS A 82 -21.44 -7.58 15.78
C LYS A 82 -21.71 -8.75 14.82
N GLU A 83 -22.98 -9.13 14.67
CA GLU A 83 -23.39 -10.15 13.70
C GLU A 83 -23.13 -9.69 12.27
N ALA A 84 -23.43 -8.41 11.98
CA ALA A 84 -23.12 -7.79 10.68
C ALA A 84 -21.61 -7.82 10.39
N ALA A 85 -20.76 -7.50 11.36
CA ALA A 85 -19.30 -7.54 11.20
C ALA A 85 -18.79 -8.97 10.92
N ALA A 86 -19.34 -9.99 11.60
CA ALA A 86 -18.97 -11.39 11.38
C ALA A 86 -19.38 -11.90 9.98
N ALA A 87 -20.62 -11.60 9.54
CA ALA A 87 -21.09 -11.94 8.20
C ALA A 87 -20.26 -11.25 7.09
N LEU A 88 -19.85 -10.00 7.34
CA LEU A 88 -19.00 -9.24 6.44
C LEU A 88 -17.59 -9.83 6.33
N ASN A 89 -16.97 -10.23 7.44
CA ASN A 89 -15.67 -10.89 7.42
C ASN A 89 -15.69 -12.24 6.72
N SER A 90 -16.77 -13.01 6.86
CA SER A 90 -16.93 -14.30 6.16
C SER A 90 -17.09 -14.11 4.65
N THR A 91 -17.84 -13.10 4.21
CA THR A 91 -18.16 -12.89 2.79
C THR A 91 -17.05 -12.11 2.06
N TYR A 92 -16.37 -11.21 2.77
CA TYR A 92 -15.34 -10.34 2.24
C TYR A 92 -14.16 -10.22 3.22
N PRO A 93 -13.29 -11.26 3.30
CA PRO A 93 -12.14 -11.26 4.19
C PRO A 93 -11.17 -10.09 3.93
N SER A 94 -11.21 -9.51 2.71
CA SER A 94 -10.43 -8.33 2.33
C SER A 94 -10.82 -7.03 3.05
N LEU A 95 -11.96 -6.99 3.75
CA LEU A 95 -12.40 -5.78 4.47
C LEU A 95 -11.78 -5.67 5.87
N ASN A 96 -11.23 -6.76 6.43
CA ASN A 96 -10.54 -6.80 7.73
C ASN A 96 -11.27 -6.00 8.82
N ILE A 97 -12.56 -6.29 9.03
CA ILE A 97 -13.40 -5.56 9.99
C ILE A 97 -13.14 -6.14 11.38
N ALA A 98 -12.87 -5.30 12.37
CA ALA A 98 -12.76 -5.75 13.75
C ALA A 98 -14.12 -6.25 14.27
N SER A 99 -14.15 -7.47 14.81
CA SER A 99 -15.33 -8.17 15.34
C SER A 99 -15.53 -7.99 16.84
#